data_AF-A0A4R6V4G3-F1
#
_entry.id   AF-A0A4R6V4G3-F1
#
_cell.length_a   1.000
_cell.length_b   1.000
_cell.length_c   1.000
_cell.angle_alpha   90.00
_cell.angle_beta   90.00
_cell.angle_gamma   90.00
#
_symmetry.space_group_name_H-M   'P 1'
#
loop_
_entity.id
_entity.type
_entity.pdbx_description
1 polymer ?
#
loop_
_entity_poly.entity_id
_entity_poly.type
_entity_poly.pdbx_seq_one_letter_code
_entity_poly.pdbx_strand_id
1 'polypeptide(L)'
;MSHYAVVDRSTTDSEFIRNDGSKESFFPPSEILEKLDELRNGMYTPKKGTWFSARYVITRPGNYRIDYNYDEEPAFTIPPVAGSYKLDLQHFPRDDEHIPDWLRRKLQEAEGEQQ
;
A
#
# COMPACT_ATOMS: atom_id res chain seq x y z
N MET A 1 4.95 10.47 -5.00
CA MET A 1 4.74 9.81 -3.69
C MET A 1 4.21 8.41 -3.93
N SER A 2 4.77 7.43 -3.25
CA SER A 2 4.26 6.07 -3.19
C SER A 2 3.94 5.76 -1.73
N HIS A 3 2.77 5.18 -1.48
CA HIS A 3 2.31 4.77 -0.17
C HIS A 3 2.01 3.27 -0.20
N TYR A 4 2.56 2.51 0.73
CA TYR A 4 2.37 1.06 0.86
C TYR A 4 1.75 0.79 2.22
N ALA A 5 0.74 -0.08 2.28
CA ALA A 5 0.01 -0.32 3.51
C ALA A 5 -0.48 -1.76 3.64
N VAL A 6 -0.37 -2.25 4.88
CA VAL A 6 -1.13 -3.34 5.49
C VAL A 6 -1.76 -2.79 6.77
N VAL A 7 -2.75 -3.47 7.36
CA VAL A 7 -3.60 -2.87 8.40
C VAL A 7 -2.84 -2.35 9.63
N ASP A 8 -1.71 -2.96 9.97
CA ASP A 8 -0.88 -2.62 11.13
C ASP A 8 0.34 -1.76 10.78
N ARG A 9 0.58 -1.50 9.48
CA ARG A 9 1.80 -0.83 9.03
C ARG A 9 1.63 -0.15 7.68
N SER A 10 2.13 1.08 7.57
CA SER A 10 2.31 1.75 6.29
C SER A 10 3.71 2.38 6.17
N THR A 11 4.16 2.57 4.94
CA THR A 11 5.38 3.33 4.61
C THR A 11 5.10 4.25 3.43
N THR A 12 5.69 5.44 3.45
CA THR A 12 5.49 6.44 2.39
C THR A 12 6.82 7.00 1.91
N ASP A 13 7.06 6.90 0.61
CA ASP A 13 8.21 7.50 -0.06
C ASP A 13 7.74 8.69 -0.88
N SER A 14 8.33 9.86 -0.67
CA SER A 14 7.94 11.08 -1.36
C SER A 14 9.15 11.88 -1.83
N GLU A 15 9.09 12.31 -3.08
CA GLU A 15 10.07 13.18 -3.71
C GLU A 15 9.36 14.37 -4.38
N PHE A 16 9.98 15.55 -4.31
CA PHE A 16 9.65 16.71 -5.12
C PHE A 16 10.71 16.86 -6.21
N ILE A 17 10.26 17.04 -7.46
CA ILE A 17 11.13 17.27 -8.61
C ILE A 17 11.05 18.75 -8.98
N ARG A 18 12.17 19.46 -8.90
CA ARG A 18 12.28 20.88 -9.27
C ARG A 18 12.41 21.05 -10.78
N ASN A 19 12.24 22.27 -11.27
CA ASN A 19 12.37 22.59 -12.70
C ASN A 19 13.76 22.29 -13.27
N ASP A 20 14.80 22.31 -12.44
CA ASP A 20 16.18 21.96 -12.80
C ASP A 20 16.43 20.43 -12.79
N GLY A 21 15.39 19.63 -12.53
CA GLY A 21 15.47 18.17 -12.45
C GLY A 21 15.99 17.63 -11.11
N SER A 22 16.41 18.50 -10.19
CA SER A 22 16.83 18.06 -8.86
C SER A 22 15.66 17.45 -8.08
N LYS A 23 15.99 16.43 -7.30
CA LYS A 23 15.04 15.66 -6.50
C LYS A 23 15.32 15.88 -5.03
N GLU A 24 14.26 16.14 -4.28
CA GLU A 24 14.33 16.34 -2.84
C GLU A 24 13.28 15.47 -2.15
N SER A 25 13.71 14.64 -1.21
CA SER A 25 12.78 13.87 -0.38
C SER A 25 12.10 14.77 0.63
N PHE A 26 10.82 14.54 0.88
CA PHE A 26 10.07 15.25 1.90
C PHE A 26 9.17 14.27 2.66
N PHE A 27 8.74 14.66 3.86
CA PHE A 27 7.72 13.94 4.59
C PHE A 27 6.36 14.61 4.36
N PRO A 28 5.36 13.88 3.84
CA PRO A 28 4.00 14.40 3.76
C PRO A 28 3.49 14.78 5.15
N PRO A 29 2.64 15.82 5.27
CA PRO A 29 1.91 16.09 6.50
C PRO A 29 1.14 14.86 6.98
N SER A 30 1.02 14.66 8.30
CA SER A 30 0.35 13.49 8.87
C SER A 30 -1.10 13.37 8.43
N GLU A 31 -1.78 14.50 8.21
CA GLU A 31 -3.16 14.53 7.73
C GLU A 31 -3.29 13.86 6.35
N ILE A 32 -2.25 13.92 5.51
CA ILE A 32 -2.27 13.20 4.22
C ILE A 32 -2.21 11.70 4.45
N LEU A 33 -1.42 11.24 5.41
CA LEU A 33 -1.32 9.81 5.74
C LEU A 33 -2.63 9.29 6.32
N GLU A 34 -3.25 10.04 7.23
CA GLU A 34 -4.58 9.72 7.78
C GLU A 34 -5.64 9.62 6.67
N LYS A 35 -5.62 10.56 5.70
CA LYS A 35 -6.54 10.52 4.56
C LYS A 35 -6.28 9.34 3.62
N LEU A 36 -5.05 8.88 3.49
CA LEU A 36 -4.72 7.67 2.73
C LEU A 36 -5.26 6.42 3.42
N ASP A 37 -5.14 6.34 4.74
CA ASP A 37 -5.70 5.24 5.52
C ASP A 37 -7.23 5.23 5.45
N GLU A 38 -7.89 6.40 5.61
CA GLU A 38 -9.34 6.54 5.42
C GLU A 38 -9.75 6.12 4.00
N LEU A 39 -9.00 6.53 2.98
CA LEU A 39 -9.27 6.17 1.60
C LEU A 39 -9.11 4.66 1.37
N ARG A 40 -8.08 4.04 1.95
CA ARG A 40 -7.85 2.59 1.87
C ARG A 40 -9.05 1.82 2.42
N ASN A 41 -9.55 2.25 3.57
CA ASN A 41 -10.75 1.68 4.20
C ASN A 41 -11.99 1.91 3.33
N GLY A 42 -12.19 3.13 2.82
CA GLY A 42 -13.34 3.48 1.98
C GLY A 42 -13.34 2.79 0.60
N MET A 43 -12.19 2.38 0.10
CA MET A 43 -12.04 1.66 -1.17
C MET A 43 -12.07 0.14 -1.03
N TYR A 44 -12.27 -0.39 0.19
CA TYR A 44 -12.52 -1.81 0.39
C TYR A 44 -13.75 -2.24 -0.39
N THR A 45 -13.59 -3.28 -1.21
CA THR A 45 -14.69 -3.94 -1.89
C THR A 45 -14.84 -5.35 -1.31
N PRO A 46 -16.04 -5.74 -0.83
CA PRO A 46 -16.28 -7.09 -0.33
C PRO A 46 -15.76 -8.15 -1.29
N LYS A 47 -15.07 -9.16 -0.75
CA LYS A 47 -14.48 -10.29 -1.50
C LYS A 47 -13.34 -9.93 -2.45
N LYS A 48 -13.10 -8.67 -2.76
CA LYS A 48 -11.94 -8.24 -3.57
C LYS A 48 -10.81 -7.67 -2.70
N GLY A 49 -11.15 -7.17 -1.50
CA GLY A 49 -10.21 -6.48 -0.63
C GLY A 49 -10.02 -5.02 -1.01
N THR A 50 -8.91 -4.44 -0.56
CA THR A 50 -8.48 -3.07 -0.86
C THR A 50 -7.11 -3.07 -1.54
N TRP A 51 -6.55 -1.90 -1.87
CA TRP A 51 -5.23 -1.82 -2.48
C TRP A 51 -4.10 -2.05 -1.46
N PHE A 52 -2.95 -2.52 -1.93
CA PHE A 52 -1.70 -2.70 -1.17
C PHE A 52 -0.76 -1.49 -1.29
N SER A 53 -0.84 -0.78 -2.41
CA SER A 53 -0.13 0.49 -2.57
C SER A 53 -0.86 1.48 -3.45
N ALA A 54 -0.55 2.75 -3.25
CA ALA A 54 -1.08 3.86 -4.03
C ALA A 54 0.07 4.80 -4.43
N ARG A 55 0.14 5.15 -5.71
CA ARG A 55 1.15 6.06 -6.27
C ARG A 55 0.50 7.36 -6.71
N TYR A 56 0.89 8.46 -6.08
CA TYR A 56 0.42 9.81 -6.35
C TYR A 56 1.50 10.60 -7.09
N VAL A 57 1.14 11.13 -8.25
CA VAL A 57 1.97 12.04 -9.04
C VAL A 57 1.20 13.33 -9.25
N ILE A 58 1.75 14.45 -8.79
CA ILE A 58 1.15 15.79 -8.95
C ILE A 58 2.09 16.61 -9.84
N THR A 59 1.57 17.14 -10.93
CA THR A 59 2.31 17.94 -11.92
C THR A 59 1.66 19.31 -12.04
N ARG A 60 2.46 20.37 -11.89
CA ARG A 60 1.97 21.74 -12.02
C ARG A 60 1.75 22.12 -13.50
N PRO A 61 0.74 22.94 -13.82
CA PRO A 61 -0.36 23.38 -12.95
C PRO A 61 -1.51 22.35 -12.91
N GLY A 62 -1.89 21.91 -11.71
CA GLY A 62 -3.18 21.28 -11.42
C GLY A 62 -3.42 19.83 -11.90
N ASN A 63 -2.48 19.21 -12.62
CA ASN A 63 -2.64 17.82 -13.03
C ASN A 63 -2.21 16.86 -11.91
N TYR A 64 -2.97 15.79 -11.74
CA TYR A 64 -2.58 14.70 -10.85
C TYR A 64 -2.99 13.34 -11.43
N ARG A 65 -2.26 12.30 -11.03
CA ARG A 65 -2.56 10.90 -11.32
C ARG A 65 -2.40 10.09 -10.05
N ILE A 66 -3.31 9.14 -9.87
CA ILE A 66 -3.26 8.16 -8.79
C ILE A 66 -3.37 6.78 -9.41
N ASP A 67 -2.45 5.91 -9.07
CA ASP A 67 -2.46 4.49 -9.46
C ASP A 67 -2.57 3.64 -8.18
N TYR A 68 -3.53 2.73 -8.13
CA TYR A 68 -3.70 1.79 -7.01
C TYR A 68 -3.30 0.40 -7.45
N ASN A 69 -2.51 -0.28 -6.62
CA ASN A 69 -2.06 -1.64 -6.85
C ASN A 69 -2.82 -2.60 -5.93
N TYR A 70 -3.51 -3.58 -6.51
CA TYR A 70 -4.24 -4.62 -5.80
C TYR A 70 -3.55 -5.98 -5.86
N ASP A 71 -2.58 -6.14 -6.77
CA ASP A 71 -2.20 -7.44 -7.31
C ASP A 71 -0.69 -7.72 -7.24
N GLU A 72 0.16 -6.68 -7.29
CA GLU A 72 1.62 -6.81 -7.21
C GLU A 72 2.12 -6.73 -5.75
N GLU A 73 3.19 -7.46 -5.44
CA GLU A 73 3.80 -7.44 -4.10
C GLU A 73 4.31 -6.03 -3.78
N PRO A 74 3.84 -5.38 -2.69
CA PRO A 74 4.22 -4.01 -2.36
C PRO A 74 5.70 -3.93 -1.98
N ALA A 75 6.42 -3.01 -2.61
CA ALA A 75 7.85 -2.79 -2.39
C ALA A 75 8.13 -1.97 -1.11
N PHE A 76 7.70 -2.48 0.05
CA PHE A 76 8.02 -1.87 1.34
C PHE A 76 9.54 -1.76 1.55
N THR A 77 10.01 -0.60 1.98
CA THR A 77 11.44 -0.38 2.33
C THR A 77 11.91 -1.34 3.43
N ILE A 78 11.06 -1.60 4.41
CA ILE A 78 11.24 -2.67 5.40
C ILE A 78 10.02 -3.58 5.27
N PRO A 79 10.18 -4.78 4.70
CA PRO A 79 9.06 -5.71 4.52
C PRO A 79 8.34 -6.02 5.83
N PRO A 80 6.99 -5.96 5.86
CA PRO A 80 6.20 -6.51 6.95
C PRO A 80 6.45 -8.00 7.14
N VAL A 81 6.25 -8.48 8.36
CA VAL A 81 6.27 -9.93 8.63
C VAL A 81 5.08 -10.61 7.97
N ALA A 82 5.19 -11.92 7.73
CA ALA A 82 4.14 -12.69 7.07
C ALA A 82 2.77 -12.56 7.79
N GLY A 83 2.78 -12.55 9.12
CA GLY A 83 1.60 -12.32 9.96
C GLY A 83 0.85 -11.00 9.68
N SER A 84 1.53 -9.93 9.27
CA SER A 84 0.87 -8.64 8.95
C SER A 84 -0.01 -8.76 7.71
N TYR A 85 0.40 -9.54 6.71
CA TYR A 85 -0.43 -9.81 5.52
C TYR A 85 -1.64 -10.68 5.84
N LYS A 86 -1.49 -11.65 6.75
CA LYS A 86 -2.61 -12.46 7.26
C LYS A 86 -3.62 -11.60 7.99
N LEU A 87 -3.15 -10.68 8.85
CA LEU A 87 -4.01 -9.73 9.55
C LEU A 87 -4.72 -8.78 8.57
N ASP A 88 -4.02 -8.29 7.55
CA ASP A 88 -4.61 -7.45 6.50
C ASP A 88 -5.72 -8.20 5.74
N LEU A 89 -5.52 -9.47 5.41
CA LEU A 89 -6.52 -10.29 4.74
C LEU A 89 -7.74 -10.58 5.65
N GLN A 90 -7.54 -10.71 6.96
CA GLN A 90 -8.65 -10.85 7.91
C GLN A 90 -9.50 -9.57 7.99
N HIS A 91 -8.86 -8.41 7.87
CA HIS A 91 -9.54 -7.11 7.92
C HIS A 91 -10.19 -6.73 6.58
N PHE A 92 -9.53 -7.06 5.46
CA PHE A 92 -10.01 -6.84 4.10
C PHE A 92 -10.11 -8.19 3.34
N PRO A 93 -11.14 -9.01 3.62
CA PRO A 93 -11.30 -10.33 3.01
C PRO A 93 -11.28 -10.31 1.49
N ARG A 94 -10.59 -11.30 0.92
CA ARG A 94 -10.51 -11.56 -0.52
C ARG A 94 -10.95 -13.00 -0.81
N ASP A 95 -11.70 -13.18 -1.89
CA ASP A 95 -11.96 -14.48 -2.50
C ASP A 95 -10.69 -14.96 -3.20
N ASP A 96 -10.57 -16.27 -3.38
CA ASP A 96 -9.36 -16.91 -3.90
C ASP A 96 -8.88 -16.32 -5.25
N GLU A 97 -9.78 -15.93 -6.13
CA GLU A 97 -9.43 -15.32 -7.42
C GLU A 97 -8.74 -13.94 -7.29
N HIS A 98 -8.87 -13.30 -6.12
CA HIS A 98 -8.30 -12.00 -5.80
C HIS A 98 -7.11 -12.07 -4.84
N ILE A 99 -6.59 -13.29 -4.59
CA ILE A 99 -5.39 -13.53 -3.80
C ILE A 99 -4.24 -13.89 -4.77
N PRO A 100 -3.31 -12.96 -5.04
CA PRO A 100 -2.15 -13.23 -5.88
C PRO A 100 -1.20 -14.28 -5.27
N ASP A 101 -0.39 -14.92 -6.12
CA ASP A 101 0.54 -15.98 -5.70
C ASP A 101 1.51 -15.55 -4.60
N TRP A 102 2.00 -14.31 -4.66
CA TRP A 102 2.89 -13.78 -3.62
C TRP A 102 2.22 -13.70 -2.26
N LEU A 103 0.93 -13.32 -2.23
CA LEU A 103 0.17 -13.23 -0.99
C LEU A 103 -0.08 -14.63 -0.44
N ARG A 104 -0.39 -15.61 -1.29
CA ARG A 104 -0.52 -17.02 -0.88
C ARG A 104 0.75 -17.54 -0.21
N ARG A 105 1.93 -17.25 -0.77
CA ARG A 105 3.21 -17.61 -0.15
C ARG A 105 3.36 -16.97 1.23
N LYS A 106 3.04 -15.68 1.37
CA LYS A 106 3.08 -14.99 2.67
C LYS A 106 2.10 -15.58 3.70
N LEU A 107 0.92 -16.01 3.29
CA LEU A 107 -0.04 -16.66 4.19
C LEU A 107 0.49 -18.01 4.69
N GLN A 108 1.12 -18.80 3.82
CA GLN A 108 1.75 -20.07 4.19
C GLN A 108 2.94 -19.86 5.14
N GLU A 109 3.79 -18.85 4.88
CA GLU A 109 4.87 -18.45 5.79
C GLU A 109 4.33 -18.11 7.19
N ALA A 110 3.23 -17.34 7.26
CA ALA A 110 2.60 -16.95 8.52
C ALA A 110 2.00 -18.12 9.31
N GLU A 111 1.60 -19.20 8.63
CA GLU A 111 1.12 -20.43 9.29
C GLU A 111 2.28 -21.26 9.86
N GLY A 112 3.44 -21.24 9.20
CA GLY A 112 4.66 -21.88 9.69
C GLY A 112 5.30 -21.15 10.87
N GLU A 113 5.17 -19.82 10.95
CA GLU A 113 5.63 -19.02 12.10
C GLU A 113 4.82 -19.27 13.39
N GLN A 114 3.62 -19.86 13.28
CA GLN A 114 2.73 -20.16 14.41
C GLN A 114 2.92 -21.58 14.98
N GLN A 115 3.87 -22.36 14.44
CA GLN A 115 4.25 -23.71 14.91
C GLN A 115 5.59 -23.68 15.63
#